data_AF-A0A7X8G9I1-F1
#
_entry.id   AF-A0A7X8G9I1-F1
#
_cell.length_a   1.000
_cell.length_b   1.000
_cell.length_c   1.000
_cell.angle_alpha   90.00
_cell.angle_beta   90.00
_cell.angle_gamma   90.00
#
_symmetry.space_group_name_H-M   'P 1'
#
loop_
_entity.id
_entity.type
_entity.pdbx_description
1 polymer ?
#
loop_
_entity_poly.entity_id
_entity_poly.type
_entity_poly.pdbx_seq_one_letter_code
_entity_poly.pdbx_strand_id
1 'polypeptide(L)'
;MNNSKKVISTYNTGNVNKVINKYNTDNVNKAINKYKTDNVNKAINTYSMNNVNKAINTYSMNNVSKTIGEYNINNASKVIYKYNEEEK
;
A
#
# COMPACT_ATOMS: atom_id res chain seq x y z
N MET A 1 1.83 -18.43 16.51
CA MET A 1 1.93 -17.68 15.22
C MET A 1 0.54 -17.22 14.83
N ASN A 2 0.29 -15.91 14.81
CA ASN A 2 -1.01 -15.35 14.39
C ASN A 2 -1.16 -15.52 12.87
N ASN A 3 -1.65 -16.69 12.45
CA ASN A 3 -1.89 -16.99 11.04
C ASN A 3 -3.20 -16.32 10.63
N SER A 4 -3.13 -15.07 10.18
CA SER A 4 -4.33 -14.34 9.74
C SER A 4 -4.73 -14.84 8.35
N LYS A 5 -5.97 -15.30 8.19
CA LYS A 5 -6.46 -15.76 6.87
C LYS A 5 -6.51 -14.62 5.85
N LYS A 6 -6.76 -13.39 6.30
CA LYS A 6 -6.90 -12.21 5.44
C LYS A 6 -6.70 -10.93 6.24
N VAL A 7 -5.90 -10.01 5.70
CA VAL A 7 -5.75 -8.64 6.20
C VAL A 7 -6.16 -7.69 5.08
N ILE A 8 -6.99 -6.71 5.40
CA ILE A 8 -7.42 -5.66 4.47
C ILE A 8 -7.24 -4.31 5.13
N SER A 9 -6.53 -3.40 4.47
CA SER A 9 -6.36 -2.04 4.95
C SER A 9 -6.77 -1.06 3.84
N THR A 10 -7.56 -0.05 4.19
CA THR A 10 -8.00 0.99 3.25
C THR A 10 -7.75 2.36 3.86
N TYR A 11 -7.12 3.24 3.09
CA TYR A 11 -6.77 4.59 3.49
C TYR A 11 -7.22 5.58 2.43
N ASN A 12 -7.94 6.61 2.87
CA ASN A 12 -8.33 7.74 2.05
C ASN A 12 -7.76 9.00 2.69
N THR A 13 -7.01 9.78 1.92
CA THR A 13 -6.49 11.08 2.36
C THR A 13 -6.87 12.15 1.33
N GLY A 14 -7.34 13.30 1.82
CA GLY A 14 -7.61 14.48 1.00
C GLY A 14 -6.43 15.47 1.00
N ASN A 15 -6.73 16.76 0.84
CA ASN A 15 -5.74 17.82 0.72
C ASN A 15 -4.79 17.88 1.92
N VAL A 16 -3.56 17.38 1.75
CA VAL A 16 -2.52 17.45 2.78
C VAL A 16 -1.15 17.68 2.17
N ASN A 17 -0.26 18.32 2.94
CA ASN A 17 1.11 18.52 2.47
C ASN A 17 1.92 17.22 2.43
N LYS A 18 1.65 16.27 3.33
CA LYS A 18 2.44 15.03 3.43
C LYS A 18 1.62 13.87 3.98
N VAL A 19 1.75 12.71 3.34
CA VAL A 19 1.25 11.42 3.83
C VAL A 19 2.42 10.46 4.00
N ILE A 20 2.46 9.75 5.12
CA ILE A 20 3.41 8.66 5.35
C ILE A 20 2.63 7.45 5.87
N ASN A 21 2.67 6.34 5.14
CA ASN A 21 2.08 5.10 5.60
C ASN A 21 3.13 3.98 5.68
N LYS A 22 3.06 3.19 6.75
CA LYS A 22 3.94 2.03 6.96
C LYS A 22 3.10 0.80 7.30
N TYR A 23 3.33 -0.29 6.60
CA TYR A 23 2.67 -1.57 6.84
C TYR A 23 3.69 -2.65 7.07
N ASN A 24 3.44 -3.43 8.12
CA ASN A 24 4.12 -4.69 8.34
C ASN A 24 3.09 -5.80 8.45
N THR A 25 3.33 -6.93 7.81
CA THR A 25 2.40 -8.06 7.80
C THR A 25 3.17 -9.36 7.72
N ASP A 26 2.96 -10.25 8.69
CA ASP A 26 3.66 -11.53 8.81
C ASP A 26 2.66 -12.69 8.82
N ASN A 27 2.97 -13.76 8.07
CA ASN A 27 2.24 -15.03 8.05
C ASN A 27 0.75 -14.87 7.73
N VAL A 28 0.44 -14.42 6.51
CA VAL A 28 -0.93 -14.12 6.09
C VAL A 28 -1.25 -14.74 4.73
N ASN A 29 -2.38 -15.42 4.62
CA ASN A 29 -2.77 -16.00 3.33
C ASN A 29 -3.07 -14.92 2.27
N LYS A 30 -3.66 -13.79 2.68
CA LYS A 30 -3.99 -12.70 1.76
C LYS A 30 -3.88 -11.34 2.44
N ALA A 31 -3.01 -10.47 1.92
CA ALA A 31 -2.92 -9.07 2.29
C ALA A 31 -3.46 -8.19 1.14
N ILE A 32 -4.38 -7.28 1.45
CA ILE A 32 -4.91 -6.30 0.49
C ILE A 32 -4.79 -4.91 1.08
N ASN A 33 -4.05 -4.03 0.45
CA ASN A 33 -3.99 -2.63 0.85
C ASN A 33 -4.46 -1.71 -0.28
N LYS A 34 -5.35 -0.78 0.05
CA LYS A 34 -5.90 0.20 -0.90
C LYS A 34 -5.68 1.62 -0.38
N TYR A 35 -5.12 2.48 -1.23
CA TYR A 35 -4.85 3.88 -0.92
C TYR A 35 -5.52 4.75 -1.96
N LYS A 36 -6.27 5.74 -1.48
CA LYS A 36 -6.72 6.86 -2.27
C LYS A 36 -6.15 8.14 -1.69
N THR A 37 -5.52 8.94 -2.52
CA THR A 37 -4.93 10.21 -2.11
C THR A 37 -5.32 11.29 -3.10
N ASP A 38 -5.94 12.36 -2.61
CA ASP A 38 -6.37 13.50 -3.43
C ASP A 38 -5.62 14.77 -2.98
N ASN A 39 -4.98 15.48 -3.92
CA ASN A 39 -4.23 16.74 -3.73
C ASN A 39 -3.15 16.67 -2.62
N VAL A 40 -2.05 15.96 -2.88
CA VAL A 40 -0.97 15.80 -1.89
C VAL A 40 0.38 16.17 -2.44
N ASN A 41 1.10 17.05 -1.74
CA ASN A 41 2.44 17.46 -2.21
C ASN A 41 3.46 16.30 -2.11
N LYS A 42 3.35 15.44 -1.09
CA LYS A 42 4.26 14.30 -0.91
C LYS A 42 3.60 13.08 -0.26
N ALA A 43 3.56 11.96 -0.96
CA ALA A 43 3.14 10.66 -0.43
C ALA A 43 4.35 9.72 -0.28
N ILE A 44 4.51 9.09 0.88
CA ILE A 44 5.52 8.05 1.15
C ILE A 44 4.81 6.82 1.68
N ASN A 45 5.00 5.66 1.05
CA ASN A 45 4.43 4.41 1.53
C ASN A 45 5.50 3.32 1.62
N THR A 46 5.59 2.65 2.76
CA THR A 46 6.54 1.56 3.02
C THR A 46 5.80 0.29 3.42
N TYR A 47 6.11 -0.83 2.76
CA TYR A 47 5.52 -2.14 3.04
C TYR A 47 6.61 -3.15 3.33
N SER A 48 6.44 -3.87 4.42
CA SER A 48 7.20 -5.06 4.74
C SER A 48 6.23 -6.22 4.89
N MET A 49 6.45 -7.30 4.14
CA MET A 49 5.62 -8.50 4.21
C MET A 49 6.48 -9.75 4.27
N ASN A 50 6.23 -10.62 5.26
CA ASN A 50 6.87 -11.92 5.36
C ASN A 50 5.83 -13.04 5.31
N ASN A 51 6.13 -14.10 4.57
CA ASN A 51 5.28 -15.29 4.45
C ASN A 51 3.83 -14.95 4.08
N VAL A 52 3.63 -14.29 2.93
CA VAL A 52 2.32 -13.90 2.43
C VAL A 52 1.97 -14.65 1.14
N ASN A 53 0.96 -15.51 1.15
CA ASN A 53 0.60 -16.26 -0.06
C ASN A 53 0.13 -15.32 -1.20
N LYS A 54 -0.65 -14.28 -0.88
CA LYS A 54 -1.10 -13.29 -1.87
C LYS A 54 -1.10 -11.87 -1.32
N ALA A 55 -0.27 -10.99 -1.89
CA ALA A 55 -0.24 -9.56 -1.60
C ALA A 55 -0.85 -8.76 -2.76
N ILE A 56 -1.74 -7.82 -2.46
CA ILE A 56 -2.31 -6.89 -3.43
C ILE A 56 -2.24 -5.48 -2.84
N ASN A 57 -1.50 -4.59 -3.48
CA ASN A 57 -1.45 -3.18 -3.11
C ASN A 57 -1.97 -2.33 -4.27
N THR A 58 -2.92 -1.44 -4.00
CA THR A 58 -3.54 -0.55 -4.97
C THR A 58 -3.45 0.89 -4.51
N TYR A 59 -2.93 1.76 -5.36
CA TYR A 59 -2.87 3.21 -5.15
C TYR A 59 -3.66 3.90 -6.23
N SER A 60 -4.48 4.86 -5.82
CA SER A 60 -5.16 5.81 -6.68
C SER A 60 -4.79 7.19 -6.16
N MET A 61 -4.12 7.97 -6.99
CA MET A 61 -3.60 9.28 -6.62
C MET A 61 -4.08 10.32 -7.62
N ASN A 62 -4.63 11.42 -7.12
CA ASN A 62 -5.08 12.55 -7.93
C ASN A 62 -4.33 13.80 -7.46
N ASN A 63 -3.70 14.53 -8.38
CA ASN A 63 -2.93 15.74 -8.09
C ASN A 63 -1.85 15.53 -7.00
N VAL A 64 -0.96 14.57 -7.19
CA VAL A 64 0.12 14.29 -6.23
C VAL A 64 1.46 14.75 -6.81
N SER A 65 2.14 15.68 -6.15
CA SER A 65 3.40 16.23 -6.71
C SER A 65 4.58 15.28 -6.59
N LYS A 66 4.58 14.39 -5.59
CA LYS A 66 5.66 13.41 -5.38
C LYS A 66 5.18 12.17 -4.65
N THR A 67 5.49 11.01 -5.23
CA THR A 67 5.23 9.70 -4.61
C THR A 67 6.52 8.91 -4.42
N ILE A 68 6.70 8.31 -3.24
CA ILE A 68 7.76 7.35 -2.93
C ILE A 68 7.10 6.08 -2.39
N GLY A 69 7.44 4.94 -2.98
CA GLY A 69 6.97 3.63 -2.56
C GLY A 69 8.13 2.68 -2.32
N GLU A 70 8.18 2.07 -1.14
CA GLU A 70 9.14 1.01 -0.80
C GLU A 70 8.39 -0.28 -0.45
N TYR A 71 8.78 -1.38 -1.07
CA TYR A 71 8.18 -2.69 -0.83
C TYR A 71 9.27 -3.73 -0.58
N ASN A 72 9.22 -4.35 0.58
CA ASN A 72 10.07 -5.47 0.95
C ASN A 72 9.20 -6.69 1.19
N ILE A 73 9.41 -7.73 0.39
CA ILE A 73 8.66 -8.99 0.47
C ILE A 73 9.67 -10.14 0.47
N ASN A 74 9.79 -10.84 1.60
CA ASN A 74 10.77 -11.92 1.73
C ASN A 74 10.24 -13.28 1.28
N ASN A 75 8.91 -13.49 1.31
CA ASN A 75 8.32 -14.74 0.85
C ASN A 75 6.85 -14.52 0.45
N ALA A 76 6.57 -14.60 -0.85
CA ALA A 76 5.20 -14.55 -1.35
C ALA A 76 4.99 -15.37 -2.61
N SER A 77 3.85 -16.06 -2.69
CA SER A 77 3.49 -16.82 -3.90
C SER A 77 2.97 -15.92 -5.02
N LYS A 78 2.31 -14.82 -4.67
CA LYS A 78 1.82 -13.84 -5.64
C LYS A 78 1.80 -12.43 -5.07
N VAL A 79 2.35 -11.50 -5.84
CA VAL A 79 2.36 -10.07 -5.52
C VAL A 79 1.77 -9.29 -6.68
N ILE A 80 0.85 -8.38 -6.39
CA ILE A 80 0.25 -7.47 -7.36
C ILE A 80 0.39 -6.04 -6.83
N TYR A 81 0.97 -5.18 -7.65
CA TYR A 81 0.98 -3.73 -7.45
C TYR A 81 0.15 -3.07 -8.54
N LYS A 82 -0.77 -2.20 -8.13
CA LYS A 82 -1.52 -1.33 -9.05
C LYS A 82 -1.32 0.10 -8.60
N TYR A 83 -0.86 0.94 -9.51
CA TYR A 83 -0.69 2.36 -9.30
C TYR A 83 -1.46 3.09 -10.40
N ASN A 84 -2.41 3.91 -9.98
CA ASN A 84 -3.20 4.76 -10.85
C ASN A 84 -2.95 6.21 -10.42
N GLU A 85 -2.56 7.03 -11.37
CA GLU A 85 -2.40 8.48 -11.18
C GLU A 85 -3.26 9.21 -12.21
N GLU A 86 -4.15 10.06 -11.74
CA GLU A 86 -4.92 10.96 -12.57
C GLU A 86 -4.33 12.37 -12.43
N GLU A 87 -3.65 12.83 -13.47
CA GLU A 87 -3.32 14.25 -13.65
C GLU A 87 -4.57 14.97 -14.18
N LYS A 88 -4.87 16.14 -13.60
CA LYS A 88 -6.01 16.98 -14.00
C LYS A 88 -5.55 18.17 -14.84
#